data_AF-A0A7Y6F3I4-F1
#
_entry.id   AF-A0A7Y6F3I4-F1
#
_cell.length_a   1.000
_cell.length_b   1.000
_cell.length_c   1.000
_cell.angle_alpha   90.00
_cell.angle_beta   90.00
_cell.angle_gamma   90.00
#
_symmetry.space_group_name_H-M   'P 1'
#
loop_
_entity.id
_entity.type
_entity.pdbx_description
1 polymer ?
#
loop_
_entity_poly.entity_id
_entity_poly.type
_entity_poly.pdbx_seq_one_letter_code
_entity_poly.pdbx_strand_id
1 'polypeptide(L)' 'MTGEDPVPAQEPPEFNPLRYPPCACPRHSPGPGPEPDKNDAEDSALLRELRIRMNEENRLRRWARGQS' A
#
# COMPACT_ATOMS: atom_id res chain seq x y z
N MET A 1 9.42 -29.73 37.67
CA MET A 1 9.77 -29.81 36.24
C MET A 1 8.57 -30.44 35.51
N THR A 2 7.55 -29.65 35.20
CA THR A 2 6.43 -30.08 34.34
C THR A 2 6.69 -29.46 32.98
N GLY A 3 7.27 -30.26 32.09
CA GLY A 3 7.44 -29.91 30.69
C GLY A 3 6.14 -30.16 29.97
N GLU A 4 5.40 -29.10 29.68
CA GLU A 4 4.34 -29.12 28.69
C GLU A 4 4.97 -28.67 27.37
N ASP A 5 5.10 -29.60 26.42
CA ASP A 5 5.51 -29.27 25.06
C ASP A 5 4.46 -28.31 24.44
N PRO A 6 4.88 -27.18 23.84
CA PRO A 6 3.93 -26.21 23.29
C PRO A 6 3.17 -26.83 22.12
N VAL A 7 1.83 -26.74 22.17
CA VAL A 7 0.92 -27.14 21.09
C VAL A 7 1.38 -26.47 19.79
N PRO A 8 1.54 -27.22 18.67
CA PRO A 8 1.96 -26.63 17.42
C PRO A 8 1.00 -25.51 17.03
N ALA A 9 1.58 -24.36 16.65
CA ALA A 9 0.82 -23.19 16.24
C ALA A 9 -0.16 -23.59 15.13
N GLN A 10 -1.45 -23.31 15.32
CA GLN A 10 -2.44 -23.51 14.27
C GLN A 10 -2.02 -22.70 13.04
N GLU A 11 -1.86 -23.36 11.90
CA GLU A 11 -1.63 -22.68 10.64
C GLU A 11 -2.81 -21.75 10.34
N PRO A 12 -2.55 -20.53 9.82
CA PRO A 12 -3.62 -19.63 9.43
C PRO A 12 -4.50 -20.34 8.37
N PRO A 13 -5.83 -20.16 8.44
CA PRO A 13 -6.72 -20.84 7.51
C PRO A 13 -6.37 -20.48 6.07
N GLU A 14 -6.24 -21.49 5.21
CA GLU A 14 -6.00 -21.29 3.78
C GLU A 14 -7.15 -20.48 3.17
N PHE A 15 -6.81 -19.45 2.40
CA PHE A 15 -7.80 -18.65 1.70
C PHE A 15 -8.47 -19.50 0.62
N ASN A 16 -9.77 -19.77 0.79
CA ASN A 16 -10.58 -20.47 -0.19
C ASN A 16 -11.52 -19.48 -0.91
N PRO A 17 -11.27 -19.14 -2.18
CA PRO A 17 -12.08 -18.18 -2.94
C PRO A 17 -13.56 -18.57 -3.08
N LEU A 18 -13.87 -19.87 -2.98
CA LEU A 18 -15.25 -20.37 -3.02
C LEU A 18 -15.98 -20.19 -1.69
N ARG A 19 -15.24 -20.15 -0.57
CA ARG A 19 -15.80 -19.86 0.77
C ARG A 19 -15.90 -18.36 1.03
N TYR A 20 -15.02 -17.57 0.43
CA TYR A 20 -14.97 -16.12 0.58
C TYR A 20 -15.06 -15.46 -0.81
N PRO A 21 -16.24 -15.47 -1.45
CA PRO A 21 -16.40 -14.84 -2.75
C PRO A 21 -16.15 -13.33 -2.64
N PRO A 22 -15.57 -12.70 -3.68
CA PRO A 22 -15.40 -11.26 -3.70
C PRO A 22 -16.75 -10.53 -3.57
N CYS A 23 -16.77 -9.34 -2.95
CA CYS A 23 -18.00 -8.57 -2.80
C CYS A 23 -18.58 -8.26 -4.19
N ALA A 24 -19.77 -8.77 -4.49
CA ALA A 24 -20.49 -8.50 -5.73
C ALA A 24 -21.24 -7.14 -5.71
N CYS A 25 -21.01 -6.33 -4.68
CA CYS A 25 -21.63 -5.03 -4.55
C CYS A 25 -21.11 -4.04 -5.61
N PRO A 26 -21.93 -3.12 -6.15
CA PRO A 26 -21.51 -2.17 -7.20
C PRO A 26 -20.29 -1.30 -6.83
N ARG A 27 -19.99 -1.17 -5.53
CA ARG A 27 -18.82 -0.45 -5.01
C ARG A 27 -17.49 -1.18 -5.21
N HIS A 28 -17.52 -2.51 -5.27
CA HIS A 28 -16.35 -3.37 -5.33
C HIS A 28 -16.40 -4.34 -6.52
N SER A 29 -17.41 -4.25 -7.37
CA SER A 29 -17.42 -4.93 -8.65
C SER A 29 -16.21 -4.47 -9.46
N PRO A 30 -15.44 -5.38 -10.07
CA PRO A 30 -14.46 -5.02 -11.08
C PRO A 30 -15.22 -4.60 -12.33
N GLY A 31 -15.84 -3.42 -12.29
CA GLY A 31 -16.26 -2.70 -13.49
C GLY A 31 -15.03 -2.28 -14.28
N PRO A 32 -15.21 -1.65 -15.47
CA PRO A 32 -14.10 -0.93 -16.08
C PRO A 32 -13.51 -0.05 -14.98
N GLY A 33 -12.23 -0.26 -14.66
CA GLY A 33 -11.52 0.64 -13.75
C GLY A 33 -11.74 2.07 -14.22
N PRO A 34 -11.65 3.07 -13.32
CA PRO A 34 -11.81 4.46 -13.75
C PRO A 34 -10.92 4.66 -14.99
N GLU A 35 -11.56 4.98 -16.12
CA GLU A 35 -10.84 5.42 -17.32
C GLU A 35 -9.92 6.54 -16.83
N PRO A 36 -8.61 6.51 -17.17
CA PRO A 36 -7.67 7.48 -16.66
C PRO A 36 -8.24 8.87 -16.93
N ASP A 37 -8.59 9.57 -15.85
CA ASP A 37 -9.17 10.89 -15.95
C ASP A 37 -8.11 11.78 -16.61
N LYS A 38 -8.53 12.75 -17.43
CA LYS A 38 -7.58 13.74 -17.95
C LYS A 38 -6.93 14.51 -16.79
N ASN A 39 -7.61 14.59 -15.66
CA ASN A 39 -7.07 15.09 -14.39
C ASN A 39 -5.99 14.18 -13.78
N ASP A 40 -5.99 12.86 -14.04
CA ASP A 40 -4.95 11.97 -13.50
C ASP A 40 -3.57 12.32 -14.05
N ALA A 41 -3.50 12.81 -15.29
CA ALA A 41 -2.25 13.28 -15.89
C ALA A 41 -1.75 14.58 -15.24
N GLU A 42 -2.66 15.50 -14.92
CA GLU A 42 -2.36 16.75 -14.22
C GLU A 42 -1.98 16.51 -12.76
N ASP A 43 -2.74 15.66 -12.06
CA ASP A 43 -2.44 15.20 -10.70
C ASP A 43 -1.09 14.47 -10.66
N SER A 44 -0.79 13.66 -11.67
CA SER A 44 0.52 13.00 -11.80
C SER A 44 1.67 14.01 -11.93
N ALA A 45 1.46 15.12 -12.65
CA ALA A 45 2.46 16.18 -12.79
C ALA A 45 2.66 16.94 -11.47
N LEU A 46 1.57 17.32 -10.80
CA LEU A 46 1.62 17.98 -9.49
C LEU A 46 2.28 17.11 -8.41
N LEU A 47 1.96 15.80 -8.38
CA LEU A 47 2.60 14.85 -7.47
C LEU A 47 4.08 14.62 -7.78
N ARG A 48 4.48 14.72 -9.04
CA ARG A 48 5.90 14.66 -9.43
C ARG A 48 6.64 15.91 -8.94
N GLU A 49 6.08 17.09 -9.14
CA GLU A 49 6.66 18.35 -8.68
C GLU A 49 6.78 18.40 -7.15
N LEU A 50 5.74 17.95 -6.44
CA LEU A 50 5.76 17.83 -4.98
C LEU A 50 6.90 16.91 -4.50
N ARG A 51 7.08 15.75 -5.13
CA ARG A 51 8.18 14.82 -4.80
C ARG A 51 9.56 15.43 -5.02
N ILE A 52 9.75 16.21 -6.08
CA ILE A 52 11.02 16.90 -6.36
C ILE A 52 11.33 17.90 -5.25
N ARG A 53 10.35 18.76 -4.91
CA ARG A 53 10.49 19.77 -3.84
C ARG A 53 10.82 19.13 -2.50
N MET A 54 10.08 18.09 -2.13
CA MET A 54 10.29 17.37 -0.87
C MET A 54 11.67 16.70 -0.82
N ASN A 55 12.17 16.17 -1.94
CA ASN A 55 13.50 15.60 -2.02
C ASN A 55 14.60 16.66 -1.83
N GLU A 56 14.42 17.85 -2.41
CA GLU A 56 15.35 18.97 -2.24
C GLU A 56 15.38 19.46 -0.78
N GLU A 57 14.21 19.66 -0.16
CA GLU A 57 14.14 20.02 1.26
C GLU A 57 14.78 18.95 2.15
N ASN A 58 14.53 17.67 1.88
CA ASN A 58 15.14 16.59 2.64
C ASN A 58 16.66 16.54 2.44
N ARG A 59 17.16 16.83 1.23
CA ARG A 59 18.59 16.95 0.98
C ARG A 59 19.19 18.08 1.81
N LEU A 60 18.56 19.25 1.87
CA LEU A 60 19.01 20.37 2.69
C LEU A 60 18.99 20.03 4.18
N ARG A 61 17.94 19.34 4.66
CA ARG A 61 17.83 18.87 6.05
C ARG A 61 18.87 17.83 6.41
N ARG A 62 19.30 16.98 5.47
CA ARG A 62 20.40 16.02 5.67
C ARG A 62 21.75 16.74 5.71
N TRP A 63 21.96 17.67 4.77
CA TRP A 63 23.17 18.50 4.75
C TRP A 63 23.34 19.31 6.03
N ALA A 64 22.27 19.95 6.53
CA ALA A 64 22.29 20.68 7.80
C ALA A 64 22.57 19.78 9.01
N ARG A 65 22.29 18.48 8.90
CA ARG A 65 22.61 17.46 9.91
C ARG A 65 23.97 16.80 9.70
N GLY A 66 24.77 17.27 8.74
CA GLY A 66 26.08 16.71 8.41
C GLY A 66 26.02 15.32 7.77
N GLN A 67 24.86 14.93 7.23
CA GLN A 67 24.63 13.66 6.55
C GLN A 67 24.70 13.94 5.03
N SER A 68 25.80 13.54 4.39
CA SER A 68 26.03 13.68 2.94
C SER A 68 25.88 12.35 2.21
#